data_AF-A0A4R6G1D6-F1
#
_entry.id   AF-A0A4R6G1D6-F1
#
_cell.length_a   1.000
_cell.length_b   1.000
_cell.length_c   1.000
_cell.angle_alpha   90.00
_cell.angle_beta   90.00
_cell.angle_gamma   90.00
#
_symmetry.space_group_name_H-M   'P 1'
#
loop_
_entity.id
_entity.type
_entity.pdbx_description
1 polymer ?
#
loop_
_entity_poly.entity_id
_entity_poly.type
_entity_poly.pdbx_seq_one_letter_code
_entity_poly.pdbx_strand_id
1 'polypeptide(L)'
;MNNNSIYQITQAIKNFDIKTLDEILDDDISYMDVTKSLFLKKLKKKFKNARKDGCHFFDDVFFGICGSCNIGCEGVTFLSKSGYYIDLFIESKDDKTVSDICICNKLNNFADLDKKIDLGFSFCKDEKVTFKASTEYTLIEQHLNTMLSDLSDFKIKIFLDDLIEWYDKFNYLRSVIDQLGPFECFDYKLYSKAFGLTNQINNIYNLKSKTEYAADALITYHQTTSEREKLIWFLENRKDHNGTINFQFPREWRKDLCVIYKINNIKLTIDFSGYEYVLDYFIKLDNFYDELMEKYKPLPEHFDESETGYIECSLENHLILHHKHLDVVEMYRRKHKP
;
A
#
# COMPACT_ATOMS: atom_id res chain seq x y z
N MET A 1 -10.15 -37.19 19.23
CA MET A 1 -11.24 -36.26 19.57
C MET A 1 -10.59 -35.00 20.12
N ASN A 2 -10.34 -34.00 19.26
CA ASN A 2 -9.85 -32.71 19.72
C ASN A 2 -11.03 -31.99 20.40
N ASN A 3 -10.86 -31.65 21.68
CA ASN A 3 -11.78 -30.76 22.40
C ASN A 3 -11.52 -29.34 21.86
N ASN A 4 -12.15 -29.00 20.73
CA ASN A 4 -12.06 -27.65 20.16
C ASN A 4 -13.21 -26.77 20.67
N SER A 5 -13.34 -26.65 21.99
CA SER A 5 -14.45 -25.89 22.58
C SER A 5 -14.29 -24.39 22.26
N ILE A 6 -15.40 -23.73 21.91
CA ILE A 6 -15.46 -22.28 21.66
C ILE A 6 -14.78 -21.48 22.79
N TYR A 7 -14.94 -21.95 24.04
CA TYR A 7 -14.29 -21.36 25.20
C TYR A 7 -12.75 -21.39 25.10
N GLN A 8 -12.14 -22.53 24.76
CA GLN A 8 -10.69 -22.67 24.63
C GLN A 8 -10.14 -21.82 23.48
N ILE A 9 -10.82 -21.79 22.33
CA ILE A 9 -10.47 -20.89 21.23
C ILE A 9 -10.51 -19.44 21.69
N THR A 10 -11.59 -19.05 22.36
CA THR A 10 -11.77 -17.68 22.86
C THR A 10 -10.63 -17.31 23.82
N GLN A 11 -10.27 -18.18 24.76
CA GLN A 11 -9.15 -17.92 25.68
C GLN A 11 -7.80 -17.85 24.95
N ALA A 12 -7.58 -18.72 23.96
CA ALA A 12 -6.34 -18.71 23.20
C ALA A 12 -6.20 -17.44 22.34
N ILE A 13 -7.28 -16.99 21.68
CA ILE A 13 -7.31 -15.70 20.95
C ILE A 13 -7.10 -14.54 21.93
N LYS A 14 -7.81 -14.53 23.06
CA LYS A 14 -7.68 -13.50 24.11
C LYS A 14 -6.23 -13.32 24.56
N ASN A 15 -5.49 -14.41 24.74
CA ASN A 15 -4.11 -14.42 25.24
C ASN A 15 -3.03 -14.40 24.13
N PHE A 16 -3.42 -14.20 22.87
CA PHE A 16 -2.52 -14.27 21.71
C PHE A 16 -1.74 -15.60 21.63
N ASP A 17 -2.35 -16.69 22.09
CA ASP A 17 -1.77 -18.02 22.17
C ASP A 17 -2.00 -18.81 20.88
N ILE A 18 -1.17 -18.49 19.89
CA ILE A 18 -1.18 -19.19 18.59
C ILE A 18 -0.82 -20.67 18.73
N LYS A 19 -0.02 -21.06 19.74
CA LYS A 19 0.38 -22.46 19.91
C LYS A 19 -0.82 -23.31 20.31
N THR A 20 -1.58 -22.86 21.31
CA THR A 20 -2.81 -23.53 21.71
C THR A 20 -3.82 -23.58 20.56
N LEU A 21 -3.97 -22.49 19.79
CA LEU A 21 -4.83 -22.50 18.60
C LEU A 21 -4.41 -23.55 17.56
N ASP A 22 -3.11 -23.71 17.31
CA ASP A 22 -2.58 -24.71 16.38
C ASP A 22 -2.88 -26.16 16.82
N GLU A 23 -2.88 -26.40 18.14
CA GLU A 23 -3.17 -27.70 18.75
C GLU A 23 -4.67 -28.06 18.75
N ILE A 24 -5.56 -27.08 18.95
CA ILE A 24 -7.01 -27.33 19.12
C ILE A 24 -7.82 -27.21 17.82
N LEU A 25 -7.40 -26.36 16.88
CA LEU A 25 -8.08 -26.20 15.61
C LEU A 25 -7.83 -27.39 14.67
N ASP A 26 -8.86 -27.78 13.95
CA ASP A 26 -8.86 -28.94 13.05
C ASP A 26 -8.06 -28.64 11.78
N ASP A 27 -7.19 -29.58 11.37
CA ASP A 27 -6.38 -29.47 10.15
C ASP A 27 -7.21 -29.69 8.88
N ASP A 28 -8.33 -30.43 8.99
CA ASP A 28 -9.21 -30.75 7.86
C ASP A 28 -10.26 -29.65 7.60
N ILE A 29 -10.31 -28.63 8.44
CA ILE A 29 -11.19 -27.47 8.32
C ILE A 29 -10.44 -26.28 7.71
N SER A 30 -11.10 -25.59 6.78
CA SER A 30 -10.66 -24.28 6.31
C SER A 30 -11.22 -23.17 7.19
N TYR A 31 -10.37 -22.21 7.55
CA TYR A 31 -10.77 -21.02 8.29
C TYR A 31 -10.71 -19.81 7.36
N MET A 32 -11.83 -19.12 7.12
CA MET A 32 -11.97 -18.09 6.08
C MET A 32 -11.57 -18.60 4.68
N ASP A 33 -12.00 -19.82 4.34
CA ASP A 33 -11.64 -20.52 3.10
C ASP A 33 -10.12 -20.77 2.90
N VAL A 34 -9.27 -20.61 3.91
CA VAL A 34 -7.83 -20.93 3.81
C VAL A 34 -7.43 -22.05 4.77
N THR A 35 -6.26 -22.64 4.55
CA THR A 35 -5.73 -23.68 5.46
C THR A 35 -5.51 -23.13 6.88
N LYS A 36 -5.66 -23.98 7.91
CA LYS A 36 -5.36 -23.63 9.32
C LYS A 36 -3.99 -22.94 9.45
N SER A 37 -2.97 -23.51 8.82
CA SER A 37 -1.61 -22.97 8.85
C SER A 37 -1.53 -21.53 8.33
N LEU A 38 -2.19 -21.23 7.21
CA LEU A 38 -2.19 -19.88 6.63
C LEU A 38 -3.00 -18.90 7.47
N PHE A 39 -4.15 -19.34 8.00
CA PHE A 39 -4.98 -18.56 8.92
C PHE A 39 -4.18 -18.13 10.16
N LEU A 40 -3.60 -19.09 10.88
CA LEU A 40 -2.81 -18.85 12.08
C LEU A 40 -1.56 -18.01 11.80
N LYS A 41 -0.94 -18.16 10.62
CA LYS A 41 0.19 -17.32 10.22
C LYS A 41 -0.20 -15.84 10.10
N LYS A 42 -1.36 -15.52 9.52
CA LYS A 42 -1.83 -14.12 9.43
C LYS A 42 -2.25 -13.57 10.80
N LEU A 43 -2.98 -14.35 11.59
CA LEU A 43 -3.36 -13.96 12.96
C LEU A 43 -2.12 -13.70 13.83
N LYS A 44 -1.13 -14.60 13.79
CA LYS A 44 0.16 -14.44 14.49
C LYS A 44 0.88 -13.16 14.09
N LYS A 45 0.84 -12.78 12.81
CA LYS A 45 1.46 -11.52 12.34
C LYS A 45 0.78 -10.31 12.97
N LYS A 46 -0.55 -10.31 13.09
CA LYS A 46 -1.32 -9.24 13.72
C LYS A 46 -0.99 -9.12 15.21
N PHE A 47 -1.00 -10.24 15.94
CA PHE A 47 -0.60 -10.26 17.35
C PHE A 47 0.85 -9.83 17.57
N LYS A 48 1.79 -10.22 16.68
CA LYS A 48 3.18 -9.77 16.75
C LYS A 48 3.31 -8.26 16.55
N ASN A 49 2.51 -7.67 15.66
CA ASN A 49 2.52 -6.22 15.46
C ASN A 49 1.97 -5.51 16.71
N ALA A 50 0.81 -5.91 17.22
CA ALA A 50 0.25 -5.34 18.45
C ALA A 50 1.23 -5.41 19.64
N ARG A 51 1.99 -6.50 19.77
CA ARG A 51 3.03 -6.64 20.81
C ARG A 51 4.18 -5.66 20.67
N LYS A 52 4.55 -5.25 19.46
CA LYS A 52 5.59 -4.21 19.26
C LYS A 52 5.14 -2.87 19.82
N ASP A 53 3.83 -2.65 19.88
CA ASP A 53 3.19 -1.43 20.33
C ASP A 53 2.67 -1.55 21.77
N GLY A 54 3.09 -2.60 22.51
CA GLY A 54 2.80 -2.80 23.93
C GLY A 54 1.49 -3.57 24.25
N CYS A 55 0.72 -3.99 23.26
CA CYS A 55 -0.49 -4.79 23.47
C CYS A 55 -0.16 -6.30 23.42
N HIS A 56 -0.27 -6.99 24.56
CA HIS A 56 0.13 -8.41 24.68
C HIS A 56 -1.02 -9.41 24.70
N PHE A 57 -2.24 -8.96 25.02
CA PHE A 57 -3.47 -9.75 25.13
C PHE A 57 -4.68 -8.81 25.01
N PHE A 58 -5.87 -9.38 24.86
CA PHE A 58 -7.14 -8.66 24.97
C PHE A 58 -7.67 -8.74 26.40
N ASP A 59 -8.09 -7.61 26.97
CA ASP A 59 -8.59 -7.53 28.34
C ASP A 59 -9.96 -8.20 28.46
N ASP A 60 -10.85 -8.01 27.47
CA ASP A 60 -12.24 -8.45 27.52
C ASP A 60 -12.79 -8.92 26.16
N VAL A 61 -13.93 -9.61 26.22
CA VAL A 61 -14.67 -10.11 25.06
C VAL A 61 -16.11 -9.63 25.15
N PHE A 62 -16.62 -9.03 24.08
CA PHE A 62 -17.95 -8.43 24.02
C PHE A 62 -18.75 -9.01 22.86
N PHE A 63 -20.04 -9.25 23.06
CA PHE A 63 -20.92 -9.73 22.01
C PHE A 63 -21.45 -8.56 21.16
N GLY A 64 -21.85 -8.90 19.94
CA GLY A 64 -22.50 -7.98 19.03
C GLY A 64 -23.20 -8.70 17.89
N ILE A 65 -23.87 -7.95 17.04
CA ILE A 65 -24.53 -8.44 15.84
C ILE A 65 -23.79 -7.93 14.61
N CYS A 66 -23.48 -8.83 13.68
CA CYS A 66 -22.87 -8.45 12.43
C CYS A 66 -23.84 -7.61 11.58
N GLY A 67 -23.36 -6.47 11.09
CA GLY A 67 -24.10 -5.53 10.25
C GLY A 67 -23.70 -5.53 8.78
N SER A 68 -22.85 -6.47 8.34
CA SER A 68 -22.39 -6.53 6.94
C SER A 68 -22.15 -7.94 6.39
N CYS A 69 -21.17 -8.66 6.93
CA CYS A 69 -20.65 -9.92 6.35
C CYS A 69 -21.64 -11.08 6.50
N ASN A 70 -22.22 -11.23 7.69
CA ASN A 70 -23.20 -12.25 8.06
C ASN A 70 -24.35 -11.55 8.81
N ILE A 71 -25.12 -10.73 8.08
CA ILE A 71 -26.11 -9.82 8.68
C ILE A 71 -27.03 -10.57 9.66
N GLY A 72 -27.07 -10.09 10.91
CA GLY A 72 -27.93 -10.67 11.95
C GLY A 72 -27.28 -11.80 12.76
N CYS A 73 -26.12 -12.31 12.36
CA CYS A 73 -25.39 -13.31 13.14
C CYS A 73 -24.66 -12.69 14.34
N GLU A 74 -24.66 -13.40 15.46
CA GLU A 74 -23.92 -13.03 16.66
C GLU A 74 -22.41 -13.19 16.44
N GLY A 75 -21.64 -12.18 16.79
CA GLY A 75 -20.19 -12.19 16.74
C GLY A 75 -19.59 -11.69 18.06
N VAL A 76 -18.26 -11.76 18.14
CA VAL A 76 -17.49 -11.37 19.32
C VAL A 76 -16.40 -10.35 18.97
N THR A 77 -16.31 -9.30 19.77
CA THR A 77 -15.18 -8.37 19.78
C THR A 77 -14.24 -8.77 20.90
N PHE A 78 -12.97 -8.99 20.57
CA PHE A 78 -11.91 -9.03 21.58
C PHE A 78 -11.29 -7.64 21.66
N LEU A 79 -11.19 -7.05 22.86
CA LEU A 79 -10.77 -5.67 23.06
C LEU A 79 -9.70 -5.57 24.15
N SER A 80 -8.66 -4.79 23.89
CA SER A 80 -7.67 -4.36 24.88
C SER A 80 -7.99 -2.96 25.41
N LYS A 81 -7.50 -2.63 26.61
CA LYS A 81 -7.55 -1.27 27.17
C LYS A 81 -6.83 -0.23 26.32
N SER A 82 -5.82 -0.64 25.55
CA SER A 82 -5.13 0.20 24.57
C SER A 82 -5.95 0.46 23.30
N GLY A 83 -7.16 -0.08 23.17
CA GLY A 83 -8.05 0.11 22.03
C GLY A 83 -7.75 -0.79 20.83
N TYR A 84 -6.77 -1.72 20.93
CA TYR A 84 -6.62 -2.80 19.95
C TYR A 84 -7.81 -3.75 20.03
N TYR A 85 -8.38 -4.09 18.88
CA TYR A 85 -9.50 -5.00 18.81
C TYR A 85 -9.43 -5.94 17.60
N ILE A 86 -10.16 -7.05 17.69
CA ILE A 86 -10.52 -7.88 16.53
C ILE A 86 -11.96 -8.34 16.68
N ASP A 87 -12.73 -8.17 15.61
CA ASP A 87 -14.12 -8.61 15.53
C ASP A 87 -14.19 -9.93 14.76
N LEU A 88 -14.71 -10.97 15.39
CA LEU A 88 -14.76 -12.32 14.86
C LEU A 88 -16.19 -12.89 14.88
N PHE A 89 -16.44 -13.75 13.91
CA PHE A 89 -17.55 -14.70 13.92
C PHE A 89 -16.98 -16.10 14.12
N ILE A 90 -17.39 -16.79 15.18
CA ILE A 90 -16.96 -18.16 15.46
C ILE A 90 -18.13 -19.07 15.13
N GLU A 91 -18.06 -19.74 14.00
CA GLU A 91 -19.12 -20.64 13.53
C GLU A 91 -19.04 -21.98 14.23
N SER A 92 -20.18 -22.50 14.65
CA SER A 92 -20.32 -23.84 15.20
C SER A 92 -21.63 -24.44 14.73
N LYS A 93 -21.60 -25.70 14.26
CA LYS A 93 -22.80 -26.41 13.79
C LYS A 93 -23.57 -27.10 14.92
N ASP A 94 -22.89 -27.38 16.03
CA ASP A 94 -23.39 -28.17 17.16
C ASP A 94 -23.14 -27.48 18.52
N ASP A 95 -22.86 -26.17 18.49
CA ASP A 95 -22.46 -25.34 19.63
C ASP A 95 -21.26 -25.87 20.45
N LYS A 96 -20.50 -26.83 19.89
CA LYS A 96 -19.37 -27.48 20.56
C LYS A 96 -18.10 -27.44 19.73
N THR A 97 -18.23 -27.62 18.42
CA THR A 97 -17.14 -27.81 17.47
C THR A 97 -17.15 -26.66 16.47
N VAL A 98 -16.06 -25.90 16.48
CA VAL A 98 -15.91 -24.76 15.57
C VAL A 98 -15.72 -25.22 14.13
N SER A 99 -16.60 -24.76 13.24
CA SER A 99 -16.58 -25.04 11.81
C SER A 99 -15.90 -23.95 10.98
N ASP A 100 -15.81 -22.72 11.49
CA ASP A 100 -15.05 -21.62 10.88
C ASP A 100 -14.79 -20.50 11.91
N ILE A 101 -13.79 -19.65 11.66
CA ILE A 101 -13.50 -18.42 12.38
C ILE A 101 -13.28 -17.31 11.36
N CYS A 102 -14.24 -16.39 11.24
CA CYS A 102 -14.25 -15.34 10.23
C CYS A 102 -14.02 -13.95 10.82
N ILE A 103 -13.31 -13.07 10.11
CA ILE A 103 -13.27 -11.64 10.46
C ILE A 103 -14.63 -11.01 10.15
N CYS A 104 -15.15 -10.22 11.10
CA CYS A 104 -16.34 -9.40 10.91
C CYS A 104 -15.94 -7.94 10.68
N ASN A 105 -16.21 -7.40 9.49
CA ASN A 105 -15.81 -6.03 9.14
C ASN A 105 -16.72 -4.94 9.75
N LYS A 106 -17.88 -5.33 10.30
CA LYS A 106 -18.85 -4.41 10.92
C LYS A 106 -19.65 -5.12 11.99
N LEU A 107 -19.07 -5.26 13.18
CA LEU A 107 -19.76 -5.81 14.34
C LEU A 107 -20.35 -4.67 15.18
N ASN A 108 -21.68 -4.62 15.29
CA ASN A 108 -22.37 -3.68 16.16
C ASN A 108 -22.45 -4.30 17.56
N ASN A 109 -21.62 -3.83 18.49
CA ASN A 109 -21.61 -4.33 19.86
C ASN A 109 -22.84 -3.86 20.65
N PHE A 110 -23.23 -4.66 21.64
CA PHE A 110 -24.29 -4.27 22.59
C PHE A 110 -23.84 -3.25 23.63
N ALA A 111 -22.53 -3.03 23.73
CA ALA A 111 -21.90 -2.02 24.55
C ALA A 111 -21.17 -1.01 23.66
N ASP A 112 -21.07 0.23 24.12
CA ASP A 112 -20.22 1.23 23.49
C ASP A 112 -18.75 0.92 23.80
N LEU A 113 -17.98 0.62 22.75
CA LEU A 113 -16.57 0.20 22.87
C LEU A 113 -15.64 1.22 22.22
N ASP A 114 -14.56 1.56 22.91
CA ASP A 114 -13.49 2.44 22.40
C ASP A 114 -12.52 1.66 21.50
N LYS A 115 -12.98 1.32 20.29
CA LYS A 115 -12.23 0.61 19.25
C LYS A 115 -11.31 1.58 18.50
N LYS A 116 -10.00 1.47 18.69
CA LYS A 116 -8.99 2.37 18.08
C LYS A 116 -8.19 1.72 16.97
N ILE A 117 -7.75 0.48 17.18
CA ILE A 117 -6.77 -0.17 16.31
C ILE A 117 -7.26 -1.56 15.90
N ASP A 118 -7.66 -1.69 14.64
CA ASP A 118 -8.19 -2.93 14.07
C ASP A 118 -7.09 -3.95 13.76
N LEU A 119 -7.22 -5.15 14.32
CA LEU A 119 -6.36 -6.29 14.04
C LEU A 119 -6.94 -7.24 12.98
N GLY A 120 -8.07 -6.91 12.37
CA GLY A 120 -8.69 -7.62 11.25
C GLY A 120 -7.76 -7.83 10.05
N PHE A 121 -8.00 -8.90 9.30
CA PHE A 121 -7.22 -9.27 8.12
C PHE A 121 -8.08 -9.98 7.07
N SER A 122 -7.59 -10.01 5.84
CA SER A 122 -8.23 -10.69 4.72
C SER A 122 -7.26 -11.64 4.02
N PHE A 123 -7.79 -12.50 3.16
CA PHE A 123 -7.04 -13.38 2.26
C PHE A 123 -7.36 -13.03 0.82
N CYS A 124 -6.35 -13.11 -0.03
CA CYS A 124 -6.55 -12.98 -1.47
C CYS A 124 -7.28 -14.23 -2.01
N LYS A 125 -7.97 -14.10 -3.13
CA LYS A 125 -8.73 -15.18 -3.76
C LYS A 125 -7.85 -16.38 -4.14
N ASP A 126 -6.59 -16.13 -4.53
CA ASP A 126 -5.57 -17.14 -4.84
C ASP A 126 -4.93 -17.79 -3.60
N GLU A 127 -5.30 -17.37 -2.40
CA GLU A 127 -4.89 -18.01 -1.14
C GLU A 127 -5.93 -19.03 -0.63
N LYS A 128 -7.14 -19.05 -1.22
CA LYS A 128 -8.25 -19.92 -0.79
C LYS A 128 -8.03 -21.37 -1.20
N VAL A 129 -8.48 -22.33 -0.37
CA VAL A 129 -8.38 -23.78 -0.65
C VAL A 129 -9.18 -24.20 -1.89
N THR A 130 -10.21 -23.44 -2.24
CA THR A 130 -11.06 -23.68 -3.42
C THR A 130 -10.52 -23.02 -4.69
N PHE A 131 -9.44 -22.25 -4.59
CA PHE A 131 -8.86 -21.57 -5.74
C PHE A 131 -8.37 -22.57 -6.80
N LYS A 132 -8.73 -22.30 -8.05
CA LYS A 132 -8.22 -23.03 -9.21
C LYS A 132 -7.67 -22.02 -10.19
N ALA A 133 -6.37 -22.12 -10.47
CA ALA A 133 -5.70 -21.26 -11.43
C ALA A 133 -6.35 -21.43 -12.81
N SER A 134 -6.75 -20.32 -13.42
CA SER A 134 -7.15 -20.29 -14.82
C SER A 134 -5.92 -20.30 -15.73
N THR A 135 -6.15 -20.51 -17.03
CA THR A 135 -5.11 -20.33 -18.05
C THR A 135 -4.52 -18.92 -17.99
N GLU A 136 -5.38 -17.92 -17.81
CA GLU A 136 -4.98 -16.51 -17.68
C GLU A 136 -4.07 -16.28 -16.47
N TYR A 137 -4.48 -16.78 -15.30
CA TYR A 137 -3.68 -16.67 -14.07
C TYR A 137 -2.29 -17.30 -14.25
N THR A 138 -2.24 -18.48 -14.88
CA THR A 138 -0.98 -19.20 -15.15
C THR A 138 -0.08 -18.43 -16.11
N LEU A 139 -0.66 -17.81 -17.15
CA LEU A 139 0.08 -17.00 -18.11
C LEU A 139 0.66 -15.74 -17.46
N ILE A 140 -0.12 -15.03 -16.64
CA ILE A 140 0.36 -13.90 -15.84
C ILE A 140 1.51 -14.32 -14.93
N GLU A 141 1.40 -15.47 -14.27
CA GLU A 141 2.46 -16.01 -13.41
C GLU A 141 3.76 -16.27 -14.18
N GLN A 142 3.67 -16.88 -15.37
CA GLN A 142 4.81 -17.13 -16.24
C GLN A 142 5.49 -15.83 -16.69
N HIS A 143 4.73 -14.85 -17.15
CA HIS A 143 5.27 -13.55 -17.56
C HIS A 143 5.91 -12.81 -16.38
N LEU A 144 5.27 -12.80 -15.21
CA LEU A 144 5.80 -12.17 -14.00
C LEU A 144 7.12 -12.83 -13.57
N ASN A 145 7.17 -14.16 -13.55
CA ASN A 145 8.38 -14.89 -13.16
C ASN A 145 9.53 -14.65 -14.15
N THR A 146 9.24 -14.62 -15.45
CA THR A 146 10.22 -14.28 -16.49
C THR A 146 10.76 -12.87 -16.27
N MET A 147 9.88 -11.90 -16.03
CA MET A 147 10.24 -10.52 -15.79
C MET A 147 11.13 -10.35 -14.54
N LEU A 148 10.79 -11.04 -13.45
CA LEU A 148 11.61 -11.05 -12.22
C LEU A 148 12.98 -11.72 -12.41
N SER A 149 13.04 -12.79 -13.22
CA SER A 149 14.31 -13.44 -13.57
C SER A 149 15.20 -12.49 -14.36
N ASP A 150 14.67 -11.93 -15.45
CA ASP A 150 15.41 -10.98 -16.31
C ASP A 150 15.94 -9.78 -15.51
N LEU A 151 15.11 -9.20 -14.63
CA LEU A 151 15.52 -8.09 -13.76
C LEU A 151 16.64 -8.48 -12.78
N SER A 152 16.65 -9.73 -12.32
CA SER A 152 17.70 -10.24 -11.44
C SER A 152 19.00 -10.52 -12.19
N ASP A 153 18.90 -10.83 -13.48
CA ASP A 153 20.02 -11.12 -14.38
C ASP A 153 20.61 -9.88 -15.05
N PHE A 154 19.91 -8.74 -14.98
CA PHE A 154 20.48 -7.46 -15.39
C PHE A 154 21.80 -7.22 -14.64
N LYS A 155 22.88 -7.22 -15.43
CA LYS A 155 24.24 -6.94 -14.95
C LYS A 155 24.30 -5.53 -14.36
N ILE A 156 25.46 -5.22 -13.78
CA ILE A 156 25.81 -4.01 -13.01
C ILE A 156 25.23 -2.69 -13.59
N LYS A 157 24.96 -2.60 -14.90
CA LYS A 157 24.47 -1.40 -15.62
C LYS A 157 23.61 -1.77 -16.84
N ILE A 158 22.48 -1.08 -17.05
CA ILE A 158 21.60 -1.16 -18.23
C ILE A 158 21.30 0.26 -18.78
N PHE A 159 21.27 0.46 -20.09
CA PHE A 159 20.85 1.74 -20.67
C PHE A 159 19.33 1.91 -20.58
N LEU A 160 18.86 3.16 -20.42
CA LEU A 160 17.42 3.44 -20.36
C LEU A 160 16.68 2.88 -21.57
N ASP A 161 17.21 3.05 -22.78
CA ASP A 161 16.57 2.54 -24.00
C ASP A 161 16.47 1.01 -24.01
N ASP A 162 17.54 0.31 -23.66
CA ASP A 162 17.56 -1.15 -23.57
C ASP A 162 16.53 -1.67 -22.54
N LEU A 163 16.40 -0.98 -21.41
CA LEU A 163 15.42 -1.33 -20.38
C LEU A 163 13.99 -1.17 -20.90
N ILE A 164 13.72 -0.11 -21.68
CA ILE A 164 12.40 0.15 -22.25
C ILE A 164 12.06 -0.87 -23.34
N GLU A 165 13.00 -1.14 -24.25
CA GLU A 165 12.82 -2.17 -25.28
C GLU A 165 12.62 -3.56 -24.67
N TRP A 166 13.32 -3.87 -23.58
CA TRP A 166 13.06 -5.08 -22.82
C TRP A 166 11.65 -5.11 -22.24
N TYR A 167 11.20 -4.01 -21.63
CA TYR A 167 9.90 -3.94 -20.98
C TYR A 167 8.72 -4.05 -21.97
N ASP A 168 8.90 -3.58 -23.21
CA ASP A 168 7.89 -3.69 -24.26
C ASP A 168 7.58 -5.14 -24.65
N LYS A 169 8.49 -6.09 -24.39
CA LYS A 169 8.23 -7.54 -24.56
C LYS A 169 7.13 -8.05 -23.62
N PHE A 170 6.83 -7.33 -22.54
CA PHE A 170 5.81 -7.67 -21.56
C PHE A 170 4.50 -6.90 -21.75
N ASN A 171 4.25 -6.37 -22.96
CA ASN A 171 3.01 -5.62 -23.27
C ASN A 171 1.72 -6.38 -22.92
N TYR A 172 1.71 -7.72 -23.07
CA TYR A 172 0.59 -8.55 -22.66
C TYR A 172 0.27 -8.37 -21.17
N LEU A 173 1.26 -8.63 -20.31
CA LEU A 173 1.11 -8.52 -18.85
C LEU A 173 0.68 -7.10 -18.46
N ARG A 174 1.31 -6.08 -19.04
CA ARG A 174 0.97 -4.67 -18.80
C ARG A 174 -0.50 -4.40 -19.13
N SER A 175 -0.93 -4.78 -20.33
CA SER A 175 -2.29 -4.53 -20.81
C SER A 175 -3.34 -5.20 -19.95
N VAL A 176 -3.10 -6.46 -19.54
CA VAL A 176 -4.03 -7.20 -18.67
C VAL A 176 -4.13 -6.54 -17.31
N ILE A 177 -3.00 -6.20 -16.69
CA ILE A 177 -2.95 -5.59 -15.36
C ILE A 177 -3.58 -4.18 -15.36
N ASP A 178 -3.35 -3.39 -16.41
CA ASP A 178 -3.95 -2.06 -16.57
C ASP A 178 -5.48 -2.15 -16.74
N GLN A 179 -5.98 -3.18 -17.43
CA GLN A 179 -7.43 -3.41 -17.63
C GLN A 179 -8.15 -3.85 -16.35
N LEU A 180 -7.53 -4.69 -15.52
CA LEU A 180 -8.09 -5.12 -14.23
C LEU A 180 -8.22 -3.93 -13.25
N GLY A 181 -7.26 -3.00 -13.32
CA GLY A 181 -7.17 -1.89 -12.40
C GLY A 181 -6.74 -2.30 -10.98
N PRO A 182 -6.52 -1.33 -10.08
CA PRO A 182 -5.91 -1.59 -8.78
C PRO A 182 -6.75 -2.47 -7.86
N PHE A 183 -8.07 -2.27 -7.83
CA PHE A 183 -8.95 -3.00 -6.91
C PHE A 183 -9.01 -4.50 -7.23
N GLU A 184 -9.20 -4.85 -8.50
CA GLU A 184 -9.20 -6.26 -8.90
C GLU A 184 -7.82 -6.90 -8.76
N CYS A 185 -6.74 -6.14 -9.01
CA CYS A 185 -5.39 -6.62 -8.74
C CYS A 185 -5.17 -6.94 -7.26
N PHE A 186 -5.76 -6.18 -6.32
CA PHE A 186 -5.59 -6.41 -4.89
C PHE A 186 -6.36 -7.62 -4.36
N ASP A 187 -7.34 -8.14 -5.11
CA ASP A 187 -8.04 -9.36 -4.76
C ASP A 187 -7.16 -10.62 -4.92
N TYR A 188 -6.08 -10.56 -5.71
CA TYR A 188 -5.17 -11.68 -5.96
C TYR A 188 -3.74 -11.30 -5.58
N LYS A 189 -3.05 -12.17 -4.84
CA LYS A 189 -1.66 -11.95 -4.45
C LYS A 189 -0.74 -11.92 -5.66
N LEU A 190 -0.98 -12.75 -6.67
CA LEU A 190 -0.23 -12.72 -7.92
C LEU A 190 -0.43 -11.38 -8.66
N TYR A 191 -1.67 -10.93 -8.83
CA TYR A 191 -1.96 -9.73 -9.61
C TYR A 191 -1.49 -8.48 -8.88
N SER A 192 -1.63 -8.42 -7.57
CA SER A 192 -1.08 -7.32 -6.74
C SER A 192 0.45 -7.20 -6.92
N LYS A 193 1.18 -8.32 -7.00
CA LYS A 193 2.61 -8.31 -7.29
C LYS A 193 2.91 -7.83 -8.71
N ALA A 194 2.16 -8.32 -9.69
CA ALA A 194 2.32 -7.92 -11.08
C ALA A 194 2.06 -6.41 -11.24
N PHE A 195 0.96 -5.90 -10.72
CA PHE A 195 0.60 -4.49 -10.65
C PHE A 195 1.69 -3.64 -9.98
N GLY A 196 2.20 -4.08 -8.83
CA GLY A 196 3.28 -3.39 -8.15
C GLY A 196 4.55 -3.29 -9.00
N LEU A 197 4.92 -4.38 -9.70
CA LEU A 197 6.10 -4.43 -10.54
C LEU A 197 5.96 -3.61 -11.84
N THR A 198 4.84 -3.77 -12.55
CA THR A 198 4.57 -3.03 -13.79
C THR A 198 4.48 -1.54 -13.53
N ASN A 199 3.85 -1.10 -12.42
CA ASN A 199 3.82 0.32 -12.06
C ASN A 199 5.20 0.90 -11.76
N GLN A 200 6.07 0.17 -11.05
CA GLN A 200 7.44 0.63 -10.78
C GLN A 200 8.21 0.85 -12.09
N ILE A 201 8.08 -0.05 -13.07
CA ILE A 201 8.78 0.12 -14.35
C ILE A 201 8.07 1.11 -15.28
N ASN A 202 6.74 1.21 -15.22
CA ASN A 202 5.98 2.26 -15.90
C ASN A 202 6.44 3.66 -15.47
N ASN A 203 6.89 3.87 -14.23
CA ASN A 203 7.45 5.16 -13.82
C ASN A 203 8.70 5.53 -14.63
N ILE A 204 9.59 4.56 -14.89
CA ILE A 204 10.76 4.76 -15.74
C ILE A 204 10.33 4.99 -17.20
N TYR A 205 9.35 4.23 -17.68
CA TYR A 205 8.78 4.40 -19.01
C TYR A 205 8.18 5.80 -19.22
N ASN A 206 7.44 6.29 -18.23
CA ASN A 206 6.85 7.62 -18.24
C ASN A 206 7.92 8.70 -18.31
N LEU A 207 9.07 8.52 -17.65
CA LEU A 207 10.19 9.45 -17.75
C LEU A 207 10.66 9.58 -19.21
N LYS A 208 10.94 8.47 -19.90
CA LYS A 208 11.34 8.50 -21.33
C LYS A 208 10.29 9.21 -22.21
N SER A 209 9.00 9.06 -21.89
CA SER A 209 7.93 9.73 -22.64
C SER A 209 7.94 11.27 -22.54
N LYS A 210 8.68 11.85 -21.58
CA LYS A 210 8.78 13.31 -21.35
C LYS A 210 9.94 13.98 -22.08
N THR A 211 10.64 13.26 -22.95
CA THR A 211 11.82 13.75 -23.69
C THR A 211 11.57 15.10 -24.38
N GLU A 212 10.43 15.31 -25.04
CA GLU A 212 10.12 16.59 -25.69
C GLU A 212 9.71 17.68 -24.69
N TYR A 213 8.85 17.32 -23.73
CA TYR A 213 8.26 18.25 -22.78
C TYR A 213 9.24 18.80 -21.74
N ALA A 214 10.18 17.96 -21.29
CA ALA A 214 11.09 18.30 -20.20
C ALA A 214 11.99 19.50 -20.52
N ALA A 215 12.39 19.66 -21.79
CA ALA A 215 13.21 20.79 -22.21
C ALA A 215 12.48 22.12 -22.04
N ASP A 216 11.24 22.23 -22.53
CA ASP A 216 10.42 23.44 -22.42
C ASP A 216 10.07 23.75 -20.95
N ALA A 217 9.75 22.71 -20.17
CA ALA A 217 9.49 22.85 -18.75
C ALA A 217 10.71 23.39 -18.00
N LEU A 218 11.93 22.93 -18.32
CA LEU A 218 13.17 23.43 -17.73
C LEU A 218 13.51 24.86 -18.13
N ILE A 219 13.29 25.24 -19.40
CA ILE A 219 13.46 26.62 -19.85
C ILE A 219 12.56 27.54 -19.02
N THR A 220 11.29 27.17 -18.86
CA THR A 220 10.32 27.91 -18.05
C THR A 220 10.79 27.99 -16.60
N TYR A 221 11.23 26.87 -16.01
CA TYR A 221 11.76 26.84 -14.64
C TYR A 221 12.92 27.82 -14.45
N HIS A 222 13.88 27.85 -15.38
CA HIS A 222 15.05 28.73 -15.30
C HIS A 222 14.71 30.23 -15.45
N GLN A 223 13.56 30.56 -16.02
CA GLN A 223 13.04 31.93 -16.10
C GLN A 223 12.29 32.35 -14.83
N THR A 224 11.87 31.41 -13.97
CA THR A 224 11.23 31.72 -12.70
C THR A 224 12.23 32.32 -11.71
N THR A 225 11.84 33.39 -11.04
CA THR A 225 12.70 34.16 -10.12
C THR A 225 12.16 34.16 -8.69
N SER A 226 10.83 34.05 -8.53
CA SER A 226 10.17 34.02 -7.22
C SER A 226 9.66 32.63 -6.86
N GLU A 227 9.49 32.37 -5.57
CA GLU A 227 8.84 31.15 -5.08
C GLU A 227 7.41 31.01 -5.64
N ARG A 228 6.68 32.12 -5.77
CA ARG A 228 5.33 32.12 -6.36
C ARG A 228 5.34 31.61 -7.80
N GLU A 229 6.29 32.07 -8.61
CA GLU A 229 6.45 31.62 -10.00
C GLU A 229 6.84 30.13 -10.07
N LYS A 230 7.75 29.68 -9.20
CA LYS A 230 8.13 28.26 -9.09
C LYS A 230 6.95 27.39 -8.64
N LEU A 231 6.09 27.89 -7.76
CA LEU A 231 4.86 27.21 -7.34
C LEU A 231 3.87 27.07 -8.50
N ILE A 232 3.69 28.11 -9.31
CA ILE A 232 2.86 28.03 -10.52
C ILE A 232 3.43 26.98 -11.47
N TRP A 233 4.74 27.02 -11.73
CA TRP A 233 5.41 26.02 -12.54
C TRP A 233 5.20 24.60 -11.99
N PHE A 234 5.39 24.38 -10.69
CA PHE A 234 5.13 23.09 -10.06
C PHE A 234 3.69 22.62 -10.30
N LEU A 235 2.70 23.47 -10.07
CA LEU A 235 1.28 23.11 -10.21
C LEU A 235 0.89 22.79 -11.67
N GLU A 236 1.52 23.43 -12.66
CA GLU A 236 1.34 23.11 -14.08
C GLU A 236 1.93 21.73 -14.44
N ASN A 237 2.99 21.34 -13.75
CA ASN A 237 3.74 20.11 -13.98
C ASN A 237 3.37 18.98 -12.99
N ARG A 238 2.47 19.22 -12.02
CA ARG A 238 2.22 18.36 -10.85
C ARG A 238 1.84 16.91 -11.14
N LYS A 239 1.32 16.63 -12.34
CA LYS A 239 0.99 15.26 -12.79
C LYS A 239 2.23 14.35 -12.88
N ASP A 240 3.40 14.97 -13.02
CA ASP A 240 4.70 14.30 -13.14
C ASP A 240 5.44 14.23 -11.80
N HIS A 241 4.85 14.76 -10.73
CA HIS A 241 5.39 14.69 -9.37
C HIS A 241 5.52 13.23 -8.90
N ASN A 242 6.53 12.95 -8.09
CA ASN A 242 7.02 11.64 -7.67
C ASN A 242 7.68 10.85 -8.81
N GLY A 243 8.08 11.50 -9.90
CA GLY A 243 8.73 10.80 -11.00
C GLY A 243 10.10 10.23 -10.64
N THR A 244 10.75 10.76 -9.60
CA THR A 244 12.00 10.21 -9.04
C THR A 244 11.78 9.25 -7.87
N ILE A 245 10.54 8.80 -7.63
CA ILE A 245 10.28 7.78 -6.61
C ILE A 245 11.09 6.50 -6.89
N ASN A 246 11.69 5.95 -5.84
CA ASN A 246 12.59 4.78 -5.87
C ASN A 246 13.98 5.00 -6.51
N PHE A 247 14.28 6.19 -7.02
CA PHE A 247 15.63 6.53 -7.45
C PHE A 247 16.54 6.80 -6.25
N GLN A 248 17.78 6.36 -6.36
CA GLN A 248 18.87 6.77 -5.50
C GLN A 248 19.97 7.35 -6.38
N PHE A 249 20.44 8.54 -6.00
CA PHE A 249 21.42 9.30 -6.74
C PHE A 249 22.79 9.18 -6.05
N PRO A 250 23.73 8.34 -6.54
CA PRO A 250 25.10 8.30 -6.04
C PRO A 250 25.77 9.68 -6.10
N ARG A 251 26.76 9.98 -5.25
CA ARG A 251 27.40 11.31 -5.21
C ARG A 251 27.90 11.82 -6.57
N GLU A 252 28.40 10.90 -7.39
CA GLU A 252 29.00 11.21 -8.69
C GLU A 252 28.05 10.95 -9.87
N TRP A 253 26.73 10.79 -9.62
CA TRP A 253 25.76 10.42 -10.67
C TRP A 253 25.72 11.41 -11.84
N ARG A 254 26.03 12.70 -11.61
CA ARG A 254 26.10 13.70 -12.69
C ARG A 254 27.32 13.52 -13.60
N LYS A 255 28.31 12.70 -13.23
CA LYS A 255 29.50 12.41 -14.02
C LYS A 255 29.37 11.14 -14.85
N ASP A 256 28.80 10.09 -14.27
CA ASP A 256 28.63 8.78 -14.93
C ASP A 256 27.21 8.55 -15.45
N LEU A 257 26.28 9.46 -15.15
CA LEU A 257 24.86 9.45 -15.52
C LEU A 257 24.13 8.18 -15.10
N CYS A 258 24.66 7.51 -14.08
CA CYS A 258 24.13 6.28 -13.55
C CYS A 258 23.36 6.53 -12.26
N VAL A 259 22.11 6.04 -12.22
CA VAL A 259 21.26 6.11 -11.04
C VAL A 259 20.84 4.72 -10.61
N ILE A 260 20.63 4.53 -9.31
CA ILE A 260 20.16 3.26 -8.77
C ILE A 260 18.64 3.34 -8.66
N TYR A 261 17.93 2.48 -9.36
CA TYR A 261 16.49 2.32 -9.23
C TYR A 261 16.16 1.08 -8.40
N LYS A 262 15.37 1.26 -7.34
CA LYS A 262 14.95 0.17 -6.45
C LYS A 262 13.64 -0.44 -6.94
N ILE A 263 13.67 -1.72 -7.30
CA ILE A 263 12.49 -2.50 -7.69
C ILE A 263 12.32 -3.65 -6.71
N ASN A 264 11.35 -3.56 -5.80
CA ASN A 264 11.20 -4.51 -4.71
C ASN A 264 12.52 -4.70 -3.93
N ASN A 265 13.14 -5.89 -4.02
CA ASN A 265 14.44 -6.21 -3.42
C ASN A 265 15.61 -6.15 -4.43
N ILE A 266 15.34 -5.80 -5.69
CA ILE A 266 16.31 -5.68 -6.77
C ILE A 266 16.77 -4.22 -6.86
N LYS A 267 18.05 -4.02 -7.15
CA LYS A 267 18.62 -2.71 -7.45
C LYS A 267 19.16 -2.73 -8.86
N LEU A 268 18.62 -1.88 -9.72
CA LEU A 268 19.12 -1.69 -11.06
C LEU A 268 19.99 -0.43 -11.11
N THR A 269 21.14 -0.50 -11.75
CA THR A 269 21.85 0.70 -12.16
C THR A 269 21.45 1.03 -13.58
N ILE A 270 20.80 2.17 -13.77
CA ILE A 270 20.31 2.60 -15.08
C ILE A 270 21.18 3.76 -15.56
N ASP A 271 21.66 3.67 -16.79
CA ASP A 271 22.36 4.74 -17.49
C ASP A 271 21.35 5.67 -18.18
N PHE A 272 21.40 6.95 -17.82
CA PHE A 272 20.56 8.03 -18.36
C PHE A 272 21.32 8.92 -19.36
N SER A 273 22.43 8.45 -19.93
CA SER A 273 23.14 9.15 -21.02
C SER A 273 22.16 9.50 -22.15
N GLY A 274 22.10 10.79 -22.51
CA GLY A 274 21.14 11.33 -23.48
C GLY A 274 19.77 11.75 -22.91
N TYR A 275 19.51 11.46 -21.63
CA TYR A 275 18.26 11.76 -20.92
C TYR A 275 18.48 12.60 -19.65
N GLU A 276 19.64 13.24 -19.53
CA GLU A 276 20.08 13.96 -18.34
C GLU A 276 19.14 15.10 -17.98
N TYR A 277 18.66 15.82 -18.99
CA TYR A 277 17.74 16.94 -18.82
C TYR A 277 16.35 16.46 -18.41
N VAL A 278 15.90 15.29 -18.87
CA VAL A 278 14.62 14.71 -18.42
C VAL A 278 14.72 14.35 -16.94
N LEU A 279 15.83 13.74 -16.54
CA LEU A 279 16.08 13.41 -15.14
C LEU A 279 16.20 14.69 -14.28
N ASP A 280 16.87 15.74 -14.77
CA ASP A 280 16.97 17.03 -14.08
C ASP A 280 15.60 17.70 -13.92
N TYR A 281 14.71 17.60 -14.91
CA TYR A 281 13.32 18.08 -14.80
C TYR A 281 12.58 17.43 -13.63
N PHE A 282 12.55 16.09 -13.56
CA PHE A 282 11.87 15.37 -12.48
C PHE A 282 12.51 15.65 -11.11
N ILE A 283 13.84 15.71 -11.02
CA ILE A 283 14.55 16.06 -9.79
C ILE A 283 14.16 17.46 -9.30
N LYS A 284 14.09 18.45 -10.20
CA LYS A 284 13.68 19.81 -9.81
C LYS A 284 12.24 19.85 -9.33
N LEU A 285 11.35 19.11 -9.99
CA LEU A 285 9.94 19.04 -9.63
C LEU A 285 9.75 18.45 -8.24
N ASP A 286 10.36 17.29 -7.97
CA ASP A 286 10.23 16.57 -6.70
C ASP A 286 10.94 17.32 -5.56
N ASN A 287 12.17 17.82 -5.78
CA ASN A 287 12.90 18.58 -4.76
C ASN A 287 12.17 19.87 -4.36
N PHE A 288 11.53 20.55 -5.31
CA PHE A 288 10.81 21.78 -5.00
C PHE A 288 9.54 21.50 -4.19
N TYR A 289 8.83 20.40 -4.47
CA TYR A 289 7.74 19.95 -3.63
C TYR A 289 8.21 19.66 -2.20
N ASP A 290 9.27 18.87 -2.05
CA ASP A 290 9.84 18.52 -0.74
C ASP A 290 10.31 19.77 0.03
N GLU A 291 10.94 20.72 -0.65
CA GLU A 291 11.35 22.01 -0.08
C GLU A 291 10.15 22.75 0.51
N LEU A 292 9.05 22.87 -0.24
CA LEU A 292 7.86 23.56 0.23
C LEU A 292 7.13 22.80 1.34
N MET A 293 7.06 21.46 1.24
CA MET A 293 6.44 20.61 2.26
C MET A 293 7.15 20.75 3.61
N GLU A 294 8.49 20.78 3.60
CA GLU A 294 9.28 20.99 4.82
C GLU A 294 9.20 22.43 5.31
N LYS A 295 9.33 23.41 4.41
CA LYS A 295 9.27 24.84 4.75
C LYS A 295 7.92 25.24 5.38
N TYR A 296 6.82 24.66 4.90
CA TYR A 296 5.46 24.95 5.35
C TYR A 296 4.84 23.83 6.15
N LYS A 297 5.66 22.98 6.77
CA LYS A 297 5.18 21.94 7.67
C LYS A 297 4.25 22.53 8.74
N PRO A 298 3.11 21.88 9.05
CA PRO A 298 2.18 22.39 10.05
C PRO A 298 2.86 22.54 11.42
N LEU A 299 2.59 23.66 12.09
CA LEU A 299 3.06 23.93 13.44
C LEU A 299 2.09 23.34 14.48
N PRO A 300 2.52 23.11 15.73
CA PRO A 300 1.65 22.59 16.80
C PRO A 300 0.34 23.38 16.94
N GLU A 301 0.38 24.71 16.80
CA GLU A 301 -0.78 25.59 16.92
C GLU A 301 -1.85 25.26 15.89
N HIS A 302 -1.46 24.85 14.68
CA HIS A 302 -2.42 24.44 13.64
C HIS A 302 -3.18 23.17 14.04
N PHE A 303 -2.56 22.28 14.84
CA PHE A 303 -3.23 21.07 15.33
C PHE A 303 -4.17 21.39 16.48
N ASP A 304 -3.79 22.32 17.35
CA ASP A 304 -4.63 22.82 18.46
C ASP A 304 -5.88 23.56 17.94
N GLU A 305 -5.76 24.26 16.81
CA GLU A 305 -6.86 24.96 16.13
C GLU A 305 -7.77 24.02 15.32
N SER A 306 -7.34 22.78 15.06
CA SER A 306 -8.17 21.80 14.35
C SER A 306 -9.20 21.16 15.28
N GLU A 307 -10.49 21.28 14.94
CA GLU A 307 -11.59 20.64 15.70
C GLU A 307 -11.42 19.12 15.87
N THR A 308 -10.67 18.49 14.95
CA THR A 308 -10.44 17.05 14.93
C THR A 308 -9.04 16.65 15.43
N GLY A 309 -8.17 17.63 15.69
CA GLY A 309 -6.74 17.40 15.93
C GLY A 309 -5.99 16.84 14.72
N TYR A 310 -6.63 16.79 13.55
CA TYR A 310 -6.07 16.28 12.30
C TYR A 310 -5.88 17.40 11.28
N ILE A 311 -4.79 17.31 10.51
CA ILE A 311 -4.46 18.22 9.42
C ILE A 311 -4.17 17.39 8.17
N GLU A 312 -4.78 17.78 7.04
CA GLU A 312 -4.47 17.18 5.74
C GLU A 312 -3.02 17.50 5.33
N CYS A 313 -2.22 16.45 5.07
CA CYS A 313 -0.82 16.56 4.68
C CYS A 313 -0.67 16.78 3.16
N SER A 314 -1.23 17.88 2.65
CA SER A 314 -1.05 18.32 1.25
C SER A 314 -0.38 19.69 1.19
N LEU A 315 0.37 19.95 0.11
CA LEU A 315 1.08 21.21 -0.07
C LEU A 315 0.12 22.39 -0.06
N GLU A 316 -1.01 22.27 -0.74
CA GLU A 316 -2.05 23.29 -0.77
C GLU A 316 -2.58 23.60 0.63
N ASN A 317 -2.78 22.58 1.46
CA ASN A 317 -3.24 22.77 2.83
C ASN A 317 -2.16 23.40 3.72
N HIS A 318 -0.91 22.97 3.58
CA HIS A 318 0.23 23.59 4.26
C HIS A 318 0.33 25.09 3.93
N LEU A 319 0.24 25.46 2.66
CA LEU A 319 0.25 26.86 2.21
C LEU A 319 -0.91 27.67 2.79
N ILE A 320 -2.10 27.08 2.93
CA ILE A 320 -3.27 27.74 3.51
C ILE A 320 -3.09 28.04 4.99
N LEU A 321 -2.64 27.06 5.76
CA LEU A 321 -2.38 27.22 7.20
C LEU A 321 -1.38 28.35 7.45
N HIS A 322 -0.37 28.48 6.60
CA HIS A 322 0.65 29.53 6.68
C HIS A 322 0.29 30.84 5.97
N HIS A 323 -0.93 30.96 5.43
CA HIS A 323 -1.38 32.11 4.63
C HIS A 323 -0.42 32.51 3.50
N LYS A 324 0.12 31.53 2.76
CA LYS A 324 1.07 31.73 1.65
C LYS A 324 0.46 31.39 0.29
N HIS A 325 0.73 32.23 -0.71
CA HIS A 325 0.34 32.04 -2.12
C HIS A 325 -1.12 31.63 -2.32
N LEU A 326 -2.02 32.16 -1.48
CA LEU A 326 -3.44 31.78 -1.46
C LEU A 326 -4.14 32.00 -2.81
N ASP A 327 -3.71 33.04 -3.54
CA ASP A 327 -4.17 33.33 -4.89
C ASP A 327 -3.84 32.21 -5.88
N VAL A 328 -2.64 31.62 -5.77
CA VAL A 328 -2.20 30.52 -6.63
C VAL A 328 -2.96 29.24 -6.27
N VAL A 329 -3.10 28.94 -4.97
CA VAL A 329 -3.85 27.76 -4.49
C VAL A 329 -5.30 27.80 -4.97
N GLU A 330 -5.97 28.95 -4.84
CA GLU A 330 -7.35 29.11 -5.26
C GLU A 330 -7.51 28.97 -6.79
N MET A 331 -6.57 29.54 -7.56
CA MET A 331 -6.58 29.42 -9.03
C MET A 331 -6.52 27.96 -9.49
N TYR A 332 -5.66 27.14 -8.89
CA TYR A 332 -5.48 25.75 -9.30
C TYR A 332 -6.52 24.78 -8.70
N ARG A 333 -7.12 25.11 -7.54
CA ARG A 333 -8.31 24.38 -7.04
C ARG A 333 -9.50 24.47 -7.99
N ARG A 334 -9.75 25.65 -8.57
CA ARG A 334 -10.86 25.86 -9.50
C ARG A 334 -10.68 25.16 -10.84
N LYS A 335 -9.45 25.07 -11.34
CA LYS A 335 -9.12 24.35 -12.59
C LYS A 335 -9.34 22.82 -12.49
N HIS A 336 -9.51 22.29 -11.29
CA HIS A 336 -9.57 20.84 -11.02
C HIS A 336 -10.83 20.41 -10.24
N LYS A 337 -11.83 21.29 -10.12
CA LYS A 337 -13.20 20.84 -9.83
C LYS A 337 -13.75 20.17 -11.10
N PRO A 338 -14.32 18.96 -11.00
CA PRO A 338 -14.92 18.25 -12.14
C PRO A 338 -16.06 19.05 -12.77
#